data_AF-A0A7T0RDX2-F1
#
_entry.id   AF-A0A7T0RDX2-F1
#
_cell.length_a   1.000
_cell.length_b   1.000
_cell.length_c   1.000
_cell.angle_alpha   90.00
_cell.angle_beta   90.00
_cell.angle_gamma   90.00
#
_symmetry.space_group_name_H-M   'P 1'
#
loop_
_entity.id
_entity.type
_entity.pdbx_description
1 polymer ?
#
loop_
_entity_poly.entity_id
_entity_poly.type
_entity_poly.pdbx_seq_one_letter_code
_entity_poly.pdbx_strand_id
1 'polypeptide(L)'
;MPSTLPAHVTLEDLAQWPTPLPDVEVHGLDMGWYIVRLHRDNTVSLLTDENGETQRFTGTQWIGRALAPLGFTHGTLTWADAADEMIGTDVPPVSAQQRMAHGVRVAFNQTCL
;
A
#
# COMPACT_ATOMS: atom_id res chain seq x y z
N MET A 1 -6.44 -23.30 3.39
CA MET A 1 -6.83 -22.14 2.55
C MET A 1 -5.54 -21.47 2.15
N PRO A 2 -5.21 -21.27 0.86
CA PRO A 2 -3.93 -20.67 0.52
C PRO A 2 -3.92 -19.25 1.11
N SER A 3 -3.09 -19.07 2.13
CA SER A 3 -2.98 -17.87 2.97
C SER A 3 -2.11 -16.78 2.33
N THR A 4 -1.87 -16.90 1.03
CA THR A 4 -0.91 -16.10 0.28
C THR A 4 -1.67 -15.19 -0.66
N LEU A 5 -1.45 -13.89 -0.54
CA LEU A 5 -2.01 -12.94 -1.47
C LEU A 5 -1.39 -13.14 -2.88
N PRO A 6 -2.14 -12.88 -3.97
CA PRO A 6 -1.56 -12.84 -5.31
C PRO A 6 -0.51 -11.73 -5.41
N ALA A 7 0.45 -11.82 -6.32
CA ALA A 7 1.47 -10.77 -6.48
C ALA A 7 0.89 -9.42 -6.93
N HIS A 8 -0.17 -9.47 -7.75
CA HIS A 8 -0.87 -8.31 -8.29
C HIS A 8 -2.37 -8.48 -8.08
N VAL A 9 -3.07 -7.37 -7.89
CA VAL A 9 -4.52 -7.35 -7.65
C VAL A 9 -5.12 -6.08 -8.23
N THR A 10 -6.33 -6.16 -8.77
CA THR A 10 -7.10 -5.00 -9.24
C THR A 10 -8.12 -4.53 -8.21
N LEU A 11 -8.69 -3.34 -8.37
CA LEU A 11 -9.80 -2.88 -7.52
C LEU A 11 -11.04 -3.80 -7.61
N GLU A 12 -11.27 -4.41 -8.77
CA GLU A 12 -12.39 -5.34 -8.98
C GLU A 12 -12.19 -6.64 -8.19
N ASP A 13 -10.97 -7.18 -8.19
CA ASP A 13 -10.63 -8.34 -7.36
C ASP A 13 -10.86 -8.06 -5.88
N LEU A 14 -10.42 -6.89 -5.40
CA LEU A 14 -10.58 -6.48 -4.01
C LEU A 14 -12.03 -6.35 -3.58
N ALA A 15 -12.91 -5.91 -4.49
CA ALA A 15 -14.35 -5.81 -4.21
C ALA A 15 -14.98 -7.18 -3.87
N GLN A 16 -14.36 -8.27 -4.29
CA GLN A 16 -14.83 -9.65 -4.03
C GLN A 16 -14.21 -10.28 -2.77
N TRP A 17 -13.28 -9.60 -2.09
CA TRP A 17 -12.55 -10.22 -0.99
C TRP A 17 -13.38 -10.25 0.30
N PRO A 18 -13.39 -11.40 1.01
CA PRO A 18 -14.09 -11.50 2.28
C PRO A 18 -13.32 -10.76 3.39
N THR A 19 -14.05 -10.36 4.42
CA THR A 19 -13.45 -9.85 5.66
C THR A 19 -12.80 -10.99 6.45
N PRO A 20 -11.70 -10.73 7.20
CA PRO A 20 -11.02 -9.44 7.34
C PRO A 20 -10.21 -9.05 6.10
N LEU A 21 -10.31 -7.77 5.71
CA LEU A 21 -9.53 -7.19 4.62
C LEU A 21 -8.04 -7.10 5.01
N PRO A 22 -7.10 -7.13 4.03
CA PRO A 22 -5.67 -6.98 4.29
C PRO A 22 -5.31 -5.56 4.76
N ASP A 23 -4.14 -5.42 5.37
CA ASP A 23 -3.60 -4.11 5.74
C ASP A 23 -3.16 -3.35 4.47
N VAL A 24 -3.38 -2.04 4.46
CA VAL A 24 -3.05 -1.18 3.32
C VAL A 24 -1.78 -0.39 3.60
N GLU A 25 -0.74 -0.58 2.80
CA GLU A 25 0.42 0.32 2.72
C GLU A 25 0.16 1.33 1.60
N VAL A 26 0.18 2.61 1.96
CA VAL A 26 0.25 3.72 1.02
C VAL A 26 1.72 4.06 0.87
N HIS A 27 2.35 3.53 -0.17
CA HIS A 27 3.79 3.69 -0.35
C HIS A 27 4.09 4.94 -1.17
N GLY A 28 4.63 5.97 -0.52
CA GLY A 28 5.08 7.19 -1.19
C GLY A 28 6.33 6.93 -2.02
N LEU A 29 6.32 7.42 -3.25
CA LEU A 29 7.42 7.38 -4.21
C LEU A 29 8.04 8.77 -4.35
N ASP A 30 9.19 8.83 -5.01
CA ASP A 30 9.79 10.08 -5.44
C ASP A 30 8.85 10.86 -6.37
N MET A 31 8.98 12.20 -6.35
CA MET A 31 8.15 13.13 -7.12
C MET A 31 6.67 13.23 -6.70
N GLY A 32 6.32 12.77 -5.49
CA GLY A 32 5.00 12.99 -4.91
C GLY A 32 3.91 12.03 -5.40
N TRP A 33 4.30 10.88 -5.96
CA TRP A 33 3.41 9.80 -6.33
C TRP A 33 3.23 8.79 -5.19
N TYR A 34 2.13 8.06 -5.21
CA TYR A 34 1.85 6.98 -4.26
C TYR A 34 1.41 5.74 -5.02
N ILE A 35 1.74 4.57 -4.49
CA ILE A 35 1.20 3.27 -4.90
C ILE A 35 0.56 2.58 -3.69
N VAL A 36 -0.27 1.58 -3.95
CA VAL A 36 -0.92 0.80 -2.90
C VAL A 36 -0.37 -0.61 -2.88
N ARG A 37 0.02 -1.08 -1.69
CA ARG A 37 0.42 -2.47 -1.45
C ARG A 37 -0.45 -3.04 -0.34
N LEU A 38 -0.90 -4.28 -0.51
CA LEU A 38 -1.75 -4.97 0.48
C LEU A 38 -0.97 -6.06 1.18
N HIS A 39 -1.08 -6.11 2.50
CA HIS A 39 -0.30 -7.00 3.35
C HIS A 39 -1.21 -8.01 4.07
N ARG A 40 -0.83 -9.29 4.03
CA ARG A 40 -1.43 -10.36 4.83
C ARG A 40 -0.41 -11.47 5.03
N ASP A 41 -0.24 -11.93 6.27
CA ASP A 41 0.61 -13.07 6.63
C ASP A 41 2.00 -13.03 5.97
N ASN A 42 2.64 -11.86 5.99
CA ASN A 42 3.97 -11.58 5.40
C ASN A 42 4.03 -11.67 3.85
N THR A 43 2.89 -11.78 3.19
CA THR A 43 2.75 -11.65 1.73
C THR A 43 2.25 -10.27 1.34
N VAL A 44 2.69 -9.81 0.17
CA VAL A 44 2.37 -8.47 -0.33
C VAL A 44 1.81 -8.55 -1.74
N SER A 45 0.64 -7.95 -1.97
CA SER A 45 0.11 -7.68 -3.31
C SER A 45 0.36 -6.23 -3.71
N LEU A 46 0.64 -6.00 -4.99
CA LEU A 46 0.66 -4.68 -5.58
C LEU A 46 -0.68 -4.38 -6.27
N LEU A 47 -1.25 -3.20 -5.99
CA LEU A 47 -2.45 -2.74 -6.71
C LEU A 47 -2.08 -2.34 -8.14
N THR A 48 -2.73 -2.98 -9.10
CA THR A 48 -2.57 -2.71 -10.54
C THR A 48 -3.88 -2.29 -11.18
N ASP A 49 -3.79 -1.68 -12.35
CA ASP A 49 -4.95 -1.50 -13.23
C ASP A 49 -5.28 -2.80 -14.00
N GLU A 50 -6.30 -2.72 -14.86
CA GLU A 50 -6.76 -3.83 -15.71
C GLU A 50 -5.72 -4.30 -16.73
N ASN A 51 -4.73 -3.47 -17.06
CA ASN A 51 -3.63 -3.82 -17.96
C ASN A 51 -2.44 -4.47 -17.23
N GLY A 52 -2.52 -4.59 -15.90
CA GLY A 52 -1.43 -5.09 -15.06
C GLY A 52 -0.39 -4.03 -14.72
N GLU A 53 -0.61 -2.76 -15.06
CA GLU A 53 0.28 -1.66 -14.73
C GLU A 53 0.07 -1.21 -13.28
N THR A 54 1.15 -0.80 -12.61
CA THR A 54 1.05 -0.34 -11.22
C THR A 54 0.20 0.92 -11.13
N GLN A 55 -0.86 0.88 -10.31
CA GLN A 55 -1.73 2.02 -10.15
C GLN A 55 -1.04 3.10 -9.31
N ARG A 56 -0.83 4.27 -9.93
CA ARG A 56 -0.18 5.43 -9.32
C ARG A 56 -1.23 6.48 -8.96
N PHE A 57 -1.09 7.06 -7.79
CA PHE A 57 -1.98 8.09 -7.25
C PHE A 57 -1.19 9.36 -6.97
N THR A 58 -1.76 10.53 -7.25
CA THR A 58 -1.14 11.84 -6.94
C THR A 58 -1.34 12.29 -5.50
N GLY A 59 -2.10 11.52 -4.70
CA GLY A 59 -2.40 11.87 -3.32
C GLY A 59 -3.20 10.82 -2.59
N THR A 60 -3.09 10.80 -1.27
CA THR A 60 -3.76 9.84 -0.39
C THR A 60 -5.28 9.95 -0.43
N GLN A 61 -5.83 11.13 -0.78
CA GLN A 61 -7.26 11.30 -1.00
C GLN A 61 -7.81 10.47 -2.16
N TRP A 62 -7.06 10.33 -3.25
CA TRP A 62 -7.47 9.50 -4.39
C TRP A 62 -7.47 8.01 -4.04
N ILE A 63 -6.51 7.58 -3.22
CA ILE A 63 -6.47 6.22 -2.66
C ILE A 63 -7.70 5.99 -1.76
N GLY A 64 -8.02 6.93 -0.88
CA GLY A 64 -9.21 6.84 -0.04
C GLY A 64 -10.50 6.73 -0.84
N ARG A 65 -10.64 7.50 -1.93
CA ARG A 65 -11.80 7.40 -2.85
C ARG A 65 -11.91 6.04 -3.52
N ALA A 66 -10.79 5.39 -3.84
CA ALA A 66 -10.77 4.07 -4.46
C ALA A 66 -11.08 2.94 -3.46
N LEU A 67 -10.50 3.00 -2.25
CA LEU A 67 -10.55 1.91 -1.29
C LEU A 67 -11.70 2.01 -0.28
N ALA A 68 -12.16 3.21 0.08
CA ALA A 68 -13.26 3.38 1.05
C ALA A 68 -14.56 2.69 0.63
N PRO A 69 -15.00 2.77 -0.65
CA PRO A 69 -16.19 2.04 -1.11
C PRO A 69 -16.09 0.52 -0.97
N LEU A 70 -14.88 -0.02 -0.91
CA LEU A 70 -14.61 -1.45 -0.77
C LEU A 70 -14.54 -1.90 0.71
N GLY A 71 -14.77 -0.98 1.66
CA GLY A 71 -14.77 -1.26 3.10
C GLY A 71 -13.43 -1.04 3.80
N PHE A 72 -12.38 -0.59 3.09
CA PHE A 72 -11.14 -0.17 3.75
C PHE A 72 -11.33 1.16 4.46
N THR A 73 -10.89 1.24 5.71
CA THR A 73 -11.10 2.45 6.55
C THR A 73 -9.84 3.29 6.71
N HIS A 74 -8.66 2.70 6.49
CA HIS A 74 -7.38 3.35 6.64
C HIS A 74 -6.26 2.57 5.96
N GLY A 75 -5.11 3.20 5.86
CA GLY A 75 -3.83 2.56 5.56
C GLY A 75 -2.70 3.21 6.34
N THR A 76 -1.49 2.71 6.10
CA THR A 76 -0.25 3.23 6.65
C THR A 76 0.55 3.87 5.53
N LEU A 77 0.73 5.19 5.61
CA LEU A 77 1.61 5.93 4.73
C LEU A 77 3.07 5.66 5.09
N THR A 78 3.81 5.14 4.12
CA THR A 78 5.25 4.86 4.20
C THR A 78 5.99 5.65 3.13
N TRP A 79 7.33 5.60 3.20
CA TRP A 79 8.23 6.30 2.29
C TRP A 79 9.03 5.31 1.44
N ALA A 80 9.50 5.78 0.29
CA ALA A 80 10.49 5.08 -0.52
C ALA A 80 11.79 4.92 0.26
N ASP A 81 12.47 3.80 0.08
CA ASP A 81 13.79 3.62 0.66
C ASP A 81 14.76 4.59 -0.01
N ALA A 82 15.39 5.46 0.78
CA ALA A 82 16.56 6.17 0.32
C ALA A 82 17.71 5.17 0.31
N ALA A 83 18.35 4.99 -0.85
CA ALA A 83 19.60 4.25 -0.89
C ALA A 83 20.65 5.05 -0.11
N ASP A 84 21.45 4.37 0.72
CA ASP A 84 22.62 4.94 1.36
C ASP A 84 23.72 5.13 0.29
N GLU A 85 23.51 6.04 -0.66
CA GLU A 85 24.38 6.22 -1.83
C GLU A 85 25.78 6.75 -1.48
N MET A 86 26.04 7.16 -0.24
CA MET A 86 27.28 7.85 0.12
C MET A 86 28.02 7.42 1.38
N ILE A 87 27.58 6.40 2.11
CA ILE A 87 28.39 5.80 3.19
C ILE A 87 28.14 4.29 3.16
N GLY A 88 29.20 3.50 2.94
CA GLY A 88 29.16 2.03 3.01
C GLY A 88 28.85 1.56 4.42
N THR A 89 27.58 1.64 4.79
CA THR A 89 27.06 1.16 6.07
C THR A 89 26.69 -0.32 5.93
N ASP A 90 27.06 -1.12 6.93
CA ASP A 90 26.63 -2.52 7.03
C ASP A 90 25.19 -2.64 7.56
N VAL A 91 24.50 -1.52 7.77
CA VAL A 91 23.11 -1.49 8.22
C VAL A 91 22.21 -1.93 7.06
N PRO A 92 21.39 -2.98 7.23
CA PRO A 92 20.48 -3.41 6.18
C PRO A 92 19.40 -2.34 5.93
N PRO A 93 18.90 -2.22 4.69
CA PRO A 93 17.77 -1.36 4.38
C PRO A 93 16.56 -1.63 5.29
N VAL A 94 15.77 -0.58 5.54
CA VAL A 94 14.55 -0.70 6.33
C VAL A 94 13.61 -1.71 5.66
N SER A 95 13.20 -2.73 6.39
CA SER A 95 12.27 -3.74 5.88
C SER A 95 10.85 -3.17 5.73
N ALA A 96 10.04 -3.78 4.86
CA ALA A 96 8.63 -3.40 4.71
C ALA A 96 7.85 -3.49 6.04
N GLN A 97 8.14 -4.49 6.87
CA GLN A 97 7.53 -4.62 8.19
C GLN A 97 7.90 -3.46 9.12
N GLN A 98 9.16 -3.03 9.11
CA GLN A 98 9.59 -1.86 9.88
C GLN A 98 8.93 -0.57 9.38
N ARG A 99 8.82 -0.38 8.06
CA ARG A 99 8.08 0.76 7.50
C ARG A 99 6.62 0.76 7.93
N MET A 100 5.94 -0.38 7.85
CA MET A 100 4.55 -0.51 8.31
C MET A 100 4.39 -0.25 9.81
N ALA A 101 5.38 -0.63 10.63
CA ALA A 101 5.35 -0.40 12.07
C ALA A 101 5.58 1.09 12.45
N HIS A 102 6.29 1.85 11.61
CA HIS A 102 6.69 3.24 11.89
C HIS A 102 6.03 4.27 10.96
N GLY A 103 5.18 3.83 10.04
CA GLY A 103 4.45 4.69 9.12
C GLY A 103 3.35 5.49 9.79
N VAL A 104 2.78 6.42 9.03
CA VAL A 104 1.73 7.32 9.51
C VAL A 104 0.36 6.75 9.12
N ARG A 105 -0.53 6.56 10.09
CA ARG A 105 -1.90 6.13 9.78
C ARG A 105 -2.65 7.23 9.01
N VAL A 106 -3.19 6.88 7.85
CA VAL A 106 -4.05 7.74 7.03
C VAL A 106 -5.46 7.17 6.99
N ALA A 107 -6.46 7.99 7.25
CA ALA A 107 -7.86 7.57 7.24
C ALA A 107 -8.47 7.71 5.83
N PHE A 108 -9.29 6.74 5.42
CA PHE A 108 -10.05 6.78 4.17
C PHE A 108 -11.48 7.27 4.41
N ASN A 109 -11.62 8.40 5.10
CA ASN A 109 -12.92 8.94 5.45
C ASN A 109 -13.61 9.55 4.22
N GLN A 110 -14.86 9.16 3.96
CA GLN A 110 -15.69 9.81 2.94
C GLN A 110 -16.06 11.26 3.32
N THR A 111 -15.99 11.62 4.61
CA THR A 111 -16.47 12.89 5.18
C THR A 111 -15.44 14.01 5.26
N CYS A 112 -14.17 13.76 4.95
CA CYS A 112 -13.13 14.81 4.89
C CYS A 112 -12.98 15.43 3.48
N LEU A 113 -14.00 15.29 2.64
CA LEU A 113 -14.11 15.86 1.30
C LEU A 113 -15.20 16.93 1.25
#